data_AF-A0A1W9U5G1-F1
#
_entry.id   AF-A0A1W9U5G1-F1
#
_cell.length_a   1.000
_cell.length_b   1.000
_cell.length_c   1.000
_cell.angle_alpha   90.00
_cell.angle_beta   90.00
_cell.angle_gamma   90.00
#
_symmetry.space_group_name_H-M   'P 1'
#
loop_
_entity.id
_entity.type
_entity.pdbx_description
1 polymer ?
#
loop_
_entity_poly.entity_id
_entity_poly.type
_entity_poly.pdbx_seq_one_letter_code
_entity_poly.pdbx_strand_id
1 'polypeptide(L)' 'MLITAEHAGIISVSLTEKLKRYLAFRHFFSHAYALDLFPDHIAPLVDDVGEVFESFRVEIDGLVFEK' A
#
# COMPACT_ATOMS: atom_id res chain seq x y z
N MET A 1 9.09 -0.51 -9.17
CA MET A 1 9.04 0.71 -8.34
C MET A 1 8.93 0.36 -6.85
N LEU A 2 7.90 -0.34 -6.37
CA LEU A 2 7.78 -0.66 -4.93
C LEU A 2 8.95 -1.51 -4.38
N ILE A 3 9.28 -2.62 -5.05
CA ILE A 3 10.44 -3.48 -4.67
C ILE A 3 11.77 -2.71 -4.71
N THR A 4 11.89 -1.73 -5.59
CA THR A 4 13.10 -0.89 -5.68
C THR A 4 13.23 0.00 -4.45
N ALA A 5 12.12 0.55 -3.94
CA ALA A 5 12.11 1.35 -2.72
C ALA A 5 12.43 0.50 -1.48
N GLU A 6 11.91 -0.73 -1.43
CA GLU A 6 12.26 -1.71 -0.39
C GLU A 6 13.76 -2.02 -0.38
N HIS A 7 14.33 -2.39 -1.52
CA HIS A 7 15.77 -2.69 -1.63
C HIS A 7 16.66 -1.48 -1.34
N ALA A 8 16.17 -0.27 -1.56
CA ALA A 8 16.87 0.97 -1.22
C ALA A 8 16.75 1.35 0.27
N GLY A 9 16.03 0.57 1.08
CA GLY A 9 15.80 0.86 2.50
C GLY A 9 14.88 2.05 2.75
N ILE A 10 14.14 2.50 1.73
CA ILE A 10 13.20 3.63 1.82
C ILE A 10 11.92 3.20 2.53
N ILE A 11 11.51 1.95 2.32
CA ILE A 11 10.35 1.37 3.00
C ILE A 11 10.70 -0.02 3.51
N SER A 12 10.06 -0.42 4.60
CA SER A 12 10.22 -1.74 5.21
C SER A 12 9.56 -2.83 4.37
N VAL A 13 10.05 -4.06 4.53
CA VAL A 13 9.45 -5.25 3.89
C VAL A 13 7.99 -5.42 4.31
N SER A 14 7.67 -5.17 5.58
CA SER A 14 6.30 -5.28 6.10
C SER A 14 5.36 -4.26 5.47
N LEU A 15 5.81 -3.01 5.29
CA LEU A 15 5.04 -1.98 4.60
C LEU A 15 4.86 -2.32 3.10
N THR A 16 5.89 -2.86 2.46
CA THR A 16 5.82 -3.32 1.06
C THR A 16 4.75 -4.39 0.87
N GLU A 17 4.68 -5.41 1.75
CA GLU A 17 3.64 -6.45 1.67
C GLU A 17 2.23 -5.88 1.84
N LYS A 18 2.05 -4.88 2.73
CA LYS A 18 0.76 -4.19 2.87
C LYS A 18 0.43 -3.41 1.59
N LEU A 19 1.35 -2.61 1.05
CA LEU A 19 1.16 -1.77 -0.14
C LEU A 19 0.93 -2.56 -1.44
N LYS A 20 1.48 -3.78 -1.58
CA LYS A 20 1.23 -4.66 -2.74
C LYS A 20 -0.26 -4.89 -2.97
N ARG A 21 -1.02 -5.13 -1.89
CA ARG A 21 -2.47 -5.38 -1.96
C ARG A 21 -3.23 -4.18 -2.50
N TYR A 22 -2.85 -2.96 -2.11
CA TYR A 22 -3.45 -1.71 -2.61
C TYR A 22 -3.07 -1.41 -4.07
N LEU A 23 -1.84 -1.71 -4.49
CA LEU A 23 -1.44 -1.55 -5.89
C LEU A 23 -2.14 -2.55 -6.82
N ALA A 24 -2.32 -3.79 -6.35
CA ALA A 24 -3.14 -4.77 -7.04
C ALA A 24 -4.59 -4.28 -7.13
N PHE A 25 -5.17 -3.82 -6.02
CA PHE A 25 -6.51 -3.23 -6.00
C PHE A 25 -6.65 -2.05 -6.97
N ARG A 26 -5.68 -1.12 -7.00
CA ARG A 26 -5.65 -0.02 -7.99
C ARG A 26 -5.67 -0.55 -9.42
N HIS A 27 -4.92 -1.60 -9.73
CA HIS A 27 -4.94 -2.20 -11.06
C HIS A 27 -6.33 -2.76 -11.41
N PHE A 28 -6.95 -3.49 -10.47
CA PHE A 28 -8.31 -4.01 -10.63
C PHE A 28 -9.33 -2.89 -10.79
N PHE A 29 -9.35 -1.87 -9.92
CA PHE A 29 -10.33 -0.79 -9.98
C PHE A 29 -10.18 0.08 -11.25
N SER A 30 -8.96 0.26 -11.75
CA SER A 30 -8.72 1.02 -12.98
C SER A 30 -9.15 0.28 -14.26
N HIS A 31 -9.28 -1.06 -14.25
CA HIS A 31 -9.53 -1.86 -15.45
C HIS A 31 -10.77 -2.77 -15.38
N ALA A 32 -11.28 -3.09 -14.20
CA ALA A 32 -12.46 -3.89 -13.99
C ALA A 32 -13.65 -2.97 -13.70
N TYR A 33 -14.63 -3.00 -14.62
CA TYR A 33 -15.96 -2.46 -14.43
C TYR A 33 -16.51 -2.96 -13.09
N ALA A 34 -17.20 -2.10 -12.34
CA ALA A 34 -17.72 -2.30 -10.97
C ALA A 34 -18.57 -3.57 -10.71
N LEU A 35 -18.72 -4.47 -11.68
CA LEU A 35 -19.45 -5.73 -11.61
C LEU A 35 -18.74 -6.86 -10.84
N ASP A 36 -17.41 -6.91 -10.78
CA ASP A 36 -16.64 -8.00 -10.11
C ASP A 36 -15.91 -7.53 -8.84
N LEU A 37 -16.50 -6.57 -8.11
CA LEU A 37 -15.99 -6.16 -6.80
C LEU A 37 -16.39 -7.20 -5.76
N PHE A 38 -15.45 -8.06 -5.36
CA PHE A 38 -15.63 -9.03 -4.27
C PHE A 38 -15.50 -8.33 -2.90
N PRO A 39 -16.59 -8.15 -2.14
CA PRO A 39 -16.57 -7.39 -0.90
C PRO A 39 -15.58 -7.93 0.13
N ASP A 40 -15.43 -9.26 0.19
CA ASP A 40 -14.51 -9.95 1.10
C ASP A 40 -13.04 -9.61 0.84
N HIS A 41 -12.69 -9.18 -0.37
CA HIS A 41 -11.35 -8.72 -0.72
C HIS A 41 -11.16 -7.22 -0.51
N ILE A 42 -12.24 -6.44 -0.52
CA ILE A 42 -12.19 -4.97 -0.42
C ILE A 42 -12.33 -4.51 1.03
N ALA A 43 -13.21 -5.14 1.81
CA ALA A 43 -13.44 -4.77 3.21
C ALA A 43 -12.14 -4.70 4.02
N PRO A 44 -11.23 -5.70 3.95
CA PRO A 44 -9.95 -5.60 4.66
C PRO A 44 -9.06 -4.44 4.19
N LEU A 45 -9.12 -4.07 2.91
CA LEU A 45 -8.36 -2.93 2.38
C LEU A 45 -8.91 -1.61 2.87
N VAL A 46 -10.23 -1.50 3.06
CA VAL A 46 -10.87 -0.29 3.58
C VAL A 46 -10.62 -0.18 5.08
N ASP A 47 -10.74 -1.28 5.82
CA ASP A 47 -10.52 -1.32 7.27
C ASP A 47 -9.06 -0.99 7.62
N ASP A 48 -8.11 -1.53 6.86
CA ASP A 48 -6.67 -1.34 7.12
C ASP A 48 -6.11 -0.01 6.57
N VAL A 49 -6.87 0.74 5.75
CA VAL A 49 -6.30 1.86 4.94
C VAL A 49 -5.65 2.94 5.81
N GLY A 50 -6.26 3.26 6.96
CA GLY A 50 -5.76 4.27 7.88
C GLY A 50 -4.43 3.87 8.50
N GLU A 51 -4.34 2.62 8.99
CA GLU A 51 -3.11 2.10 9.59
C GLU A 51 -1.97 2.01 8.57
N VAL A 52 -2.27 1.55 7.36
CA VAL A 52 -1.29 1.42 6.29
C VAL A 52 -0.78 2.78 5.85
N PHE A 53 -1.67 3.76 5.73
CA PHE A 53 -1.29 5.12 5.37
C PHE A 53 -0.43 5.79 6.45
N GLU A 54 -0.80 5.64 7.72
CA GLU A 54 0.04 6.17 8.82
C GLU A 54 1.40 5.48 8.87
N SER A 55 1.46 4.16 8.67
CA SER A 55 2.74 3.43 8.60
C SER A 55 3.62 3.96 7.46
N PHE A 56 3.03 4.19 6.28
CA PHE A 56 3.73 4.81 5.16
C PHE A 56 4.23 6.21 5.49
N ARG A 57 3.36 7.04 6.09
CA ARG A 57 3.71 8.42 6.45
C ARG A 57 4.87 8.46 7.44
N VAL A 58 4.85 7.62 8.48
CA VAL A 58 5.94 7.54 9.47
C VAL A 58 7.27 7.16 8.83
N GLU A 59 7.28 6.15 7.95
CA GLU A 59 8.53 5.73 7.29
C GLU A 59 9.08 6.81 6.35
N ILE A 60 8.20 7.49 5.59
CA ILE A 60 8.63 8.58 4.70
C ILE A 60 9.07 9.83 5.47
N ASP A 61 8.32 10.25 6.48
CA ASP A 61 8.69 11.40 7.31
C ASP A 61 10.03 11.13 8.00
N GLY A 62 10.27 9.91 8.49
CA GLY A 62 11.56 9.50 9.06
C GLY A 62 12.75 9.76 8.12
N LEU A 63 12.60 9.44 6.83
CA LEU A 63 13.64 9.71 5.83
C LEU A 63 13.84 11.21 5.52
N VAL A 64 12.80 12.03 5.68
CA VAL A 64 12.86 13.47 5.42
C VAL A 64 13.57 14.20 6.57
N PHE A 65 13.46 13.70 7.80
CA PHE A 65 14.07 14.31 8.98
C PHE A 65 15.45 13.75 9.35
N GLU A 66 15.91 12.65 8.74
CA GLU A 66 17.29 12.13 8.85
C GLU A 66 18.29 12.76 7.86
N LYS A 67 17.90 13.83 7.15
CA LYS A 67 18.76 14.59 6.24
C LYS A 67 19.30 15.89 6.83
#